data_AF-A0A7X5N591-F1
#
_entry.id   AF-A0A7X5N591-F1
#
_cell.length_a   1.000
_cell.length_b   1.000
_cell.length_c   1.000
_cell.angle_alpha   90.00
_cell.angle_beta   90.00
_cell.angle_gamma   90.00
#
_symmetry.space_group_name_H-M   'P 1'
#
loop_
_entity.id
_entity.type
_entity.pdbx_description
1 polymer ?
#
loop_
_entity_poly.entity_id
_entity_poly.type
_entity_poly.pdbx_seq_one_letter_code
_entity_poly.pdbx_strand_id
1 'polypeptide(L)' 'DRQRRLRDIRKITSGSTAEAADAVDALYASIITAGTWRAPSMRVAEAAKVVENIQRDVNIALVNELALIFDKLGIDT' A
#
# COMPACT_ATOMS: atom_id res chain seq x y z
N ASP A 1 -5.90 7.63 15.10
CA ASP A 1 -5.09 7.46 13.90
C ASP A 1 -4.58 8.82 13.38
N ARG A 2 -3.50 9.35 13.97
CA ARG A 2 -2.92 10.68 13.63
C ARG A 2 -1.48 10.61 13.13
N GLN A 3 -0.90 9.40 13.13
CA GLN A 3 0.52 9.17 12.82
C GLN A 3 0.78 8.91 11.33
N ARG A 4 -0.25 8.55 10.56
CA ARG A 4 -0.13 8.27 9.12
C ARG A 4 -0.93 9.29 8.31
N ARG A 5 -0.35 10.47 8.05
CA ARG A 5 -1.01 11.50 7.25
C ARG A 5 -0.81 11.23 5.76
N LEU A 6 -1.69 11.82 4.94
CA LEU A 6 -1.64 11.69 3.48
C LEU A 6 -0.24 11.98 2.93
N ARG A 7 0.39 13.07 3.40
CA ARG A 7 1.67 13.60 2.90
C ARG A 7 2.87 12.70 3.22
N ASP A 8 2.77 11.91 4.30
CA ASP A 8 3.88 11.16 4.89
C ASP A 8 4.05 9.76 4.31
N ILE A 9 3.16 9.34 3.40
CA ILE A 9 3.18 8.02 2.78
C ILE A 9 3.43 8.18 1.29
N ARG A 10 4.50 7.54 0.80
CA ARG A 10 4.82 7.53 -0.64
C ARG A 10 3.62 7.03 -1.45
N LYS A 11 3.29 7.71 -2.54
CA LYS A 11 2.14 7.37 -3.39
C LYS A 11 2.56 6.77 -4.72
N ILE A 12 1.84 5.76 -5.17
CA ILE A 12 1.91 5.26 -6.54
C ILE A 12 0.96 6.09 -7.39
N THR A 13 1.44 6.60 -8.51
CA THR A 13 0.69 7.42 -9.48
C THR A 13 0.74 6.75 -10.86
N SER A 14 -0.28 6.95 -11.69
CA SER A 14 -0.34 6.47 -13.07
C SER A 14 -1.39 7.23 -13.87
N GLY A 15 -1.29 7.20 -15.20
CA GLY A 15 -2.30 7.78 -16.10
C GLY A 15 -2.56 6.89 -17.31
N SER A 16 -3.68 7.13 -17.99
CA SER A 16 -4.08 6.42 -19.21
C SER A 16 -3.26 6.83 -20.44
N THR A 17 -2.67 8.02 -20.42
CA THR A 17 -1.66 8.51 -21.38
C THR A 17 -0.44 9.03 -20.62
N ALA A 18 0.66 9.30 -21.34
CA ALA A 18 1.88 9.85 -20.75
C ALA A 18 1.62 11.24 -20.11
N GLU A 19 0.88 12.10 -20.81
CA GLU A 19 0.54 13.44 -20.35
C GLU A 19 -0.34 13.39 -19.09
N ALA A 20 -1.32 12.47 -19.07
CA ALA A 20 -2.15 12.26 -17.89
C ALA A 20 -1.32 11.75 -16.70
N ALA A 21 -0.37 10.83 -16.94
CA ALA A 21 0.50 10.32 -15.89
C ALA A 21 1.38 11.42 -15.30
N ASP A 22 1.92 12.30 -16.13
CA ASP A 22 2.75 13.43 -15.71
C ASP A 22 1.95 14.47 -14.93
N ALA A 23 0.76 14.82 -15.40
CA ALA A 23 -0.10 15.77 -14.71
C ALA A 23 -0.53 15.25 -13.33
N VAL A 24 -0.91 13.97 -13.23
CA VAL A 24 -1.29 13.35 -11.95
C VAL A 24 -0.09 13.24 -11.02
N ASP A 25 1.08 12.82 -11.51
CA ASP A 25 2.28 12.70 -10.70
C ASP A 25 2.72 14.05 -10.13
N ALA A 26 2.75 15.09 -10.96
CA ALA A 26 3.09 16.45 -10.55
C ALA A 26 2.10 17.00 -9.50
N LEU A 27 0.79 16.76 -9.69
CA LEU A 27 -0.23 17.16 -8.72
C LEU A 27 0.02 16.52 -7.35
N TYR A 28 0.25 15.21 -7.31
CA TYR A 28 0.52 14.52 -6.05
C TYR A 28 1.86 14.92 -5.45
N ALA A 29 2.92 15.05 -6.26
CA ALA A 29 4.24 15.49 -5.81
C ALA A 29 4.21 16.86 -5.13
N SER A 30 3.26 17.74 -5.49
CA SER A 30 3.11 19.06 -4.86
C SER A 30 2.75 19.01 -3.37
N ILE A 31 2.14 17.92 -2.89
CA ILE A 31 1.68 17.79 -1.50
C ILE A 31 2.27 16.59 -0.77
N ILE A 32 2.69 15.53 -1.47
CA ILE A 32 3.23 14.31 -0.86
C ILE A 32 4.72 14.46 -0.56
N THR A 33 5.06 14.80 0.68
CA THR A 33 6.44 15.00 1.13
C THR A 33 7.27 13.72 1.12
N ALA A 34 6.64 12.55 1.25
CA ALA A 34 7.30 11.25 1.11
C ALA A 34 7.60 10.85 -0.36
N GLY A 35 7.23 11.71 -1.31
CA GLY A 35 7.42 11.51 -2.74
C GLY A 35 6.37 10.63 -3.41
N THR A 36 6.48 10.53 -4.73
CA THR A 36 5.63 9.70 -5.58
C THR A 36 6.43 8.60 -6.27
N TRP A 37 5.73 7.66 -6.89
CA TRP A 37 6.28 6.69 -7.82
C TRP A 37 5.32 6.57 -9.01
N ARG A 38 5.73 7.14 -10.14
CA ARG A 38 4.99 7.05 -11.38
C ARG A 38 5.16 5.66 -11.98
N ALA A 39 4.10 4.86 -11.90
CA ALA A 39 4.06 3.52 -12.46
C ALA A 39 4.15 3.56 -13.99
N PRO A 40 4.77 2.55 -14.64
CA PRO A 40 4.91 2.51 -16.09
C PRO A 40 3.58 2.27 -16.83
N SER A 41 2.52 1.81 -16.13
CA SER A 41 1.16 1.70 -16.67
C SER A 41 0.13 1.61 -15.55
N MET A 42 -1.14 1.88 -15.86
CA MET A 42 -2.26 1.71 -14.91
C MET A 42 -2.35 0.27 -14.39
N ARG A 43 -2.11 -0.73 -15.25
CA ARG A 43 -2.12 -2.14 -14.85
C ARG A 43 -1.12 -2.45 -13.74
N VAL A 44 0.07 -1.82 -13.79
CA VAL A 44 1.09 -1.99 -12.75
C VAL A 44 0.67 -1.31 -11.44
N ALA A 45 0.07 -0.12 -11.51
CA ALA A 45 -0.45 0.56 -10.32
C ALA A 45 -1.60 -0.23 -9.66
N GLU A 46 -2.52 -0.75 -10.45
CA GLU A 46 -3.64 -1.59 -9.99
C GLU A 46 -3.13 -2.90 -9.37
N ALA A 47 -2.21 -3.60 -10.04
CA ALA A 47 -1.60 -4.82 -9.52
C ALA A 47 -0.89 -4.57 -8.18
N ALA A 48 -0.13 -3.47 -8.07
CA ALA A 48 0.53 -3.11 -6.81
C ALA A 48 -0.48 -2.92 -5.66
N LYS A 49 -1.62 -2.27 -5.94
CA LYS A 49 -2.67 -2.07 -4.93
C LYS A 49 -3.33 -3.38 -4.50
N VAL A 50 -3.57 -4.29 -5.44
CA VAL A 50 -4.12 -5.62 -5.15
C VAL A 50 -3.14 -6.43 -4.29
N VAL A 51 -1.85 -6.44 -4.64
CA VAL A 51 -0.82 -7.16 -3.88
C VAL A 51 -0.66 -6.60 -2.45
N GLU A 52 -0.68 -5.28 -2.28
CA GLU A 52 -0.63 -4.64 -0.96
C GLU A 52 -1.77 -5.11 -0.05
N ASN A 53 -3.00 -5.16 -0.58
CA ASN A 53 -4.16 -5.62 0.17
C ASN A 53 -4.03 -7.12 0.52
N ILE A 54 -3.62 -7.96 -0.43
CA ILE A 54 -3.41 -9.40 -0.20
C ILE A 54 -2.36 -9.62 0.89
N GLN A 55 -1.23 -8.90 0.84
CA GLN A 55 -0.17 -9.02 1.85
C GLN A 55 -0.71 -8.71 3.26
N ARG A 56 -1.54 -7.67 3.39
CA ARG A 56 -2.15 -7.31 4.67
C ARG A 56 -3.07 -8.42 5.18
N ASP A 57 -3.94 -8.94 4.33
CA ASP A 57 -4.93 -9.93 4.72
C ASP A 57 -4.28 -11.27 5.09
N VAL A 58 -3.30 -11.72 4.29
CA VAL A 58 -2.51 -12.93 4.58
C VAL A 58 -1.77 -12.79 5.89
N ASN A 59 -1.15 -11.64 6.18
CA ASN A 59 -0.45 -11.43 7.45
C ASN A 59 -1.40 -11.44 8.65
N ILE A 60 -2.58 -10.81 8.54
CA ILE A 60 -3.59 -10.84 9.60
C ILE A 60 -4.07 -12.28 9.85
N ALA A 61 -4.40 -13.01 8.78
CA ALA A 61 -4.84 -14.39 8.89
C ALA A 61 -3.75 -15.27 9.52
N LEU A 62 -2.50 -15.13 9.09
CA LEU A 62 -1.37 -15.88 9.62
C LEU A 62 -1.18 -15.65 11.13
N VAL A 63 -1.15 -14.40 11.57
CA VAL A 63 -0.96 -14.09 13.00
C VAL A 63 -2.13 -14.62 13.83
N ASN A 64 -3.36 -14.51 13.34
CA ASN A 64 -4.53 -15.06 14.01
C ASN A 64 -4.46 -16.59 14.14
N GLU A 65 -4.07 -17.30 13.08
CA GLU A 65 -3.89 -18.76 13.12
C GLU A 65 -2.79 -19.17 14.09
N LEU A 66 -1.68 -18.42 14.13
CA LEU A 66 -0.61 -18.66 15.10
C LEU A 66 -1.09 -18.47 16.54
N ALA A 67 -1.89 -17.43 16.82
CA ALA A 67 -2.47 -17.22 18.14
C ALA A 67 -3.35 -18.41 18.58
N LEU A 68 -4.20 -18.94 17.68
CA LEU A 68 -5.02 -20.12 17.95
C LEU A 68 -4.18 -21.39 18.20
N ILE A 69 -3.05 -21.54 17.50
CA ILE A 69 -2.13 -22.67 17.71
C ILE A 69 -1.43 -22.55 19.05
N PHE A 70 -0.92 -21.38 19.39
CA PHE A 70 -0.21 -21.13 20.65
C PHE A 70 -1.12 -21.29 21.87
N ASP A 71 -2.37 -20.82 21.80
CA ASP A 71 -3.40 -21.06 22.81
C ASP A 71 -3.61 -22.56 23.06
N LYS A 72 -3.75 -23.37 21.99
CA LYS A 72 -3.88 -24.84 22.09
C LYS A 72 -2.65 -25.53 22.65
N LEU A 73 -1.46 -24.94 22.52
CA LEU A 73 -0.21 -25.46 23.06
C LEU A 73 0.09 -24.94 24.48
N GLY A 74 -0.76 -24.08 25.05
CA GLY A 74 -0.53 -23.46 26.35
C GLY A 74 0.65 -22.48 26.36
N ILE A 75 0.97 -21.89 25.20
CA ILE A 75 2.01 -20.86 25.05
C ILE A 75 1.34 -19.49 25.12
N ASP A 76 1.74 -18.66 26.08
CA ASP A 76 1.23 -17.30 26.24
C ASP A 76 1.71 -16.40 25.08
N THR A 77 0.78 -15.67 24.47
CA THR A 77 0.98 -14.81 23.29
C THR A 77 0.81 -13.34 23.60
#